data_AF-A0A1Q5PC89-F1
#
_entry.id   AF-A0A1Q5PC89-F1
#
_cell.length_a   1.000
_cell.length_b   1.000
_cell.length_c   1.000
_cell.angle_alpha   90.00
_cell.angle_beta   90.00
_cell.angle_gamma   90.00
#
_symmetry.space_group_name_H-M   'P 1'
#
loop_
_entity.id
_entity.type
_entity.pdbx_description
1 polymer ?
#
loop_
_entity_poly.entity_id
_entity_poly.type
_entity_poly.pdbx_seq_one_letter_code
_entity_poly.pdbx_strand_id
1 'polypeptide(L)'
;MPSQRESNINDFAFDFLRSHYSARFGAKHILVDIDEQTRQGHTVQGLFSLQKEDKSLFLASLHTHNSPQIARILTRYKKNGLSMLRYASSVFVLLLVTLAGWRLGFLVAGLAVAVALAAGIFLLHSIAENKLHARQLRHLLDELKKTPADEQWLGLSISSLTFRNNYLARQLLLACERRGIGIITVGQRAKVVLMKEPRQATCRRGDFLSHYQSDARIRQALLGDTVLRVA
;
A
#
# COMPACT_ATOMS: atom_id res chain seq x y z
N MET A 1 -5.81 -23.08 0.07
CA MET A 1 -5.43 -22.88 1.49
C MET A 1 -4.72 -21.54 1.59
N PRO A 2 -5.34 -20.50 2.16
CA PRO A 2 -4.63 -19.26 2.45
C PRO A 2 -3.51 -19.57 3.44
N SER A 3 -2.35 -18.96 3.23
CA SER A 3 -1.13 -19.32 3.95
C SER A 3 -1.26 -18.92 5.43
N GLN A 4 -0.82 -19.76 6.38
CA GLN A 4 -0.90 -19.46 7.84
C GLN A 4 -0.35 -18.06 8.23
N ARG A 5 0.52 -17.46 7.40
CA ARG A 5 1.00 -16.09 7.59
C ARG A 5 -0.04 -15.02 7.32
N GLU A 6 -0.91 -15.19 6.33
CA GLU A 6 -2.00 -14.25 6.00
C GLU A 6 -3.02 -14.19 7.13
N SER A 7 -3.38 -15.34 7.69
CA SER A 7 -4.24 -15.44 8.90
C SER A 7 -3.63 -14.64 10.06
N ASN A 8 -2.34 -14.83 10.35
CA ASN A 8 -1.71 -14.17 11.50
C ASN A 8 -1.65 -12.63 11.38
N ILE A 9 -1.46 -12.07 10.18
CA ILE A 9 -1.39 -10.60 10.04
C ILE A 9 -2.76 -9.98 10.30
N ASN A 10 -3.80 -10.64 9.79
CA ASN A 10 -5.16 -10.18 9.93
C ASN A 10 -5.55 -10.14 11.41
N ASP A 11 -5.28 -11.19 12.17
CA ASP A 11 -5.62 -11.27 13.59
C ASP A 11 -5.00 -10.10 14.41
N PHE A 12 -3.69 -9.86 14.26
CA PHE A 12 -3.03 -8.75 14.96
C PHE A 12 -3.50 -7.37 14.49
N ALA A 13 -3.80 -7.22 13.19
CA ALA A 13 -4.35 -6.00 12.65
C ALA A 13 -5.78 -5.74 13.15
N PHE A 14 -6.60 -6.79 13.25
CA PHE A 14 -7.95 -6.75 13.79
C PHE A 14 -7.95 -6.31 15.25
N ASP A 15 -7.14 -6.94 16.08
CA ASP A 15 -7.03 -6.61 17.50
C ASP A 15 -6.55 -5.17 17.70
N PHE A 16 -5.55 -4.73 16.93
CA PHE A 16 -5.06 -3.36 16.97
C PHE A 16 -6.16 -2.36 16.60
N LEU A 17 -6.87 -2.58 15.49
CA LEU A 17 -7.91 -1.65 15.03
C LEU A 17 -9.14 -1.64 15.94
N ARG A 18 -9.54 -2.80 16.48
CA ARG A 18 -10.62 -2.88 17.48
C ARG A 18 -10.26 -2.07 18.73
N SER A 19 -9.04 -2.22 19.24
CA SER A 19 -8.55 -1.44 20.38
C SER A 19 -8.46 0.06 20.05
N HIS A 20 -7.91 0.41 18.87
CA HIS A 20 -7.79 1.77 18.39
C HIS A 20 -9.14 2.50 18.31
N TYR A 21 -10.15 1.85 17.73
CA TYR A 21 -11.47 2.45 17.58
C TYR A 21 -12.30 2.44 18.86
N SER A 22 -12.15 1.41 19.71
CA SER A 22 -12.75 1.40 21.04
C SER A 22 -12.25 2.57 21.88
N ALA A 23 -10.93 2.83 21.87
CA ALA A 23 -10.33 3.95 22.58
C ALA A 23 -10.72 5.31 21.99
N ARG A 24 -10.83 5.42 20.66
CA ARG A 24 -11.10 6.69 19.97
C ARG A 24 -12.57 7.12 20.03
N PHE A 25 -13.51 6.18 19.92
CA PHE A 25 -14.94 6.48 19.84
C PHE A 25 -15.73 6.05 21.08
N GLY A 26 -15.10 5.41 22.07
CA GLY A 26 -15.80 4.83 23.22
C GLY A 26 -16.82 3.74 22.85
N ALA A 27 -16.74 3.23 21.61
CA ALA A 27 -17.74 2.33 21.05
C ALA A 27 -17.64 0.94 21.71
N LYS A 28 -18.68 0.57 22.46
CA LYS A 28 -18.80 -0.77 23.08
C LYS A 28 -19.04 -1.87 22.04
N HIS A 29 -19.68 -1.53 20.92
CA HIS A 29 -20.03 -2.47 19.86
C HIS A 29 -19.37 -2.05 18.55
N ILE A 30 -18.31 -2.77 18.19
CA ILE A 30 -17.65 -2.67 16.88
C ILE A 30 -17.92 -3.97 16.15
N LEU A 31 -18.70 -3.91 15.07
CA LEU A 31 -18.89 -5.05 14.18
C LEU A 31 -17.67 -5.18 13.29
N VAL A 32 -17.18 -6.42 13.16
CA VAL A 32 -16.02 -6.74 12.33
C VAL A 32 -16.45 -7.83 11.36
N ASP A 33 -16.43 -7.49 10.08
CA ASP A 33 -16.74 -8.39 8.98
C ASP A 33 -15.47 -8.76 8.24
N ILE A 34 -15.19 -10.06 8.22
CA ILE A 34 -14.00 -10.62 7.58
C ILE A 34 -14.35 -10.96 6.13
N ASP A 35 -13.46 -10.59 5.20
CA ASP A 35 -13.62 -10.86 3.76
C ASP A 35 -14.92 -10.33 3.15
N GLU A 36 -15.35 -9.13 3.59
CA GLU A 36 -16.53 -8.45 3.07
C GLU A 36 -16.34 -8.05 1.60
N GLN A 37 -17.42 -8.14 0.82
CA GLN A 37 -17.41 -7.77 -0.60
C GLN A 37 -18.20 -6.49 -0.85
N THR A 38 -17.69 -5.67 -1.75
CA THR A 38 -18.47 -4.59 -2.34
C THR A 38 -19.48 -5.16 -3.33
N ARG A 39 -20.53 -4.40 -3.61
CA ARG A 39 -21.50 -4.72 -4.68
C ARG A 39 -20.87 -4.76 -6.07
N GLN A 40 -19.66 -4.20 -6.22
CA GLN A 40 -18.86 -4.24 -7.45
C GLN A 40 -17.92 -5.46 -7.51
N GLY A 41 -17.96 -6.35 -6.51
CA GLY A 41 -17.15 -7.58 -6.48
C GLY A 41 -15.72 -7.39 -5.96
N HIS A 42 -15.41 -6.28 -5.29
CA HIS A 42 -14.10 -6.07 -4.65
C HIS A 42 -14.13 -6.54 -3.20
N THR A 43 -13.12 -7.30 -2.77
CA THR A 43 -13.05 -7.86 -1.42
C THR A 43 -12.16 -7.02 -0.50
N VAL A 44 -12.67 -6.70 0.68
CA VAL A 44 -11.94 -6.10 1.80
C VAL A 44 -11.67 -7.19 2.83
N GLN A 45 -10.44 -7.27 3.35
CA GLN A 45 -10.10 -8.33 4.31
C GLN A 45 -10.77 -8.10 5.67
N GLY A 46 -10.96 -6.85 6.05
CA GLY A 46 -11.68 -6.47 7.26
C GLY A 46 -12.51 -5.21 7.10
N LEU A 47 -13.81 -5.27 7.36
CA LEU A 47 -14.67 -4.10 7.47
C LEU A 47 -15.07 -3.89 8.92
N PHE A 48 -14.71 -2.74 9.49
CA PHE A 48 -15.09 -2.34 10.84
C PHE A 48 -16.22 -1.35 10.74
N SER A 49 -17.34 -1.67 11.37
CA SER A 49 -18.52 -0.82 11.39
C SER A 49 -18.89 -0.51 12.83
N LEU A 50 -19.07 0.78 13.13
CA LEU A 50 -19.49 1.25 14.46
C LEU A 50 -20.41 2.46 14.33
N GLN A 51 -21.23 2.66 15.36
CA GLN A 51 -22.03 3.87 15.50
C GLN A 51 -21.28 4.86 16.39
N LYS A 52 -21.15 6.11 15.91
CA LYS A 52 -20.59 7.21 16.70
C LYS A 52 -21.66 7.78 17.66
N GLU A 53 -21.23 8.65 18.58
CA GLU A 53 -22.13 9.34 19.52
C GLU A 53 -23.22 10.18 18.84
N ASP A 54 -22.92 10.74 17.66
CA ASP A 54 -23.88 11.49 16.83
C ASP A 54 -24.87 10.60 16.05
N LYS A 55 -24.90 9.30 16.36
CA LYS A 55 -25.67 8.25 15.66
C LYS A 55 -25.27 8.02 14.21
N SER A 56 -24.22 8.69 13.71
CA SER A 56 -23.69 8.42 12.38
C SER A 56 -22.95 7.08 12.35
N LEU A 57 -23.00 6.42 11.20
CA LEU A 57 -22.22 5.22 10.95
C LEU A 57 -20.78 5.61 10.58
N PHE A 58 -19.83 4.85 11.11
CA PHE A 58 -18.42 4.95 10.78
C PHE A 58 -17.93 3.62 10.25
N LEU A 59 -17.28 3.66 9.09
CA LEU A 59 -16.70 2.52 8.43
C LEU A 59 -15.20 2.67 8.31
N ALA A 60 -14.47 1.64 8.72
CA ALA A 60 -13.06 1.51 8.40
C ALA A 60 -12.79 0.23 7.63
N SER A 61 -12.02 0.32 6.54
CA SER A 61 -11.61 -0.84 5.74
C SER A 61 -10.15 -1.20 6.03
N LEU A 62 -9.86 -2.50 6.16
CA LEU A 62 -8.52 -3.05 6.31
C LEU A 62 -8.15 -3.88 5.09
N HIS A 63 -7.00 -3.56 4.52
CA HIS A 63 -6.44 -4.21 3.36
C HIS A 63 -5.12 -4.89 3.70
N THR A 64 -5.07 -6.20 3.49
CA THR A 64 -3.88 -7.02 3.67
C THR A 64 -3.56 -7.89 2.46
N HIS A 65 -4.45 -7.98 1.46
CA HIS A 65 -4.22 -8.81 0.27
C HIS A 65 -2.91 -8.46 -0.47
N ASN A 66 -2.66 -7.17 -0.72
CA ASN A 66 -1.44 -6.71 -1.41
C ASN A 66 -0.19 -6.66 -0.49
N SER A 67 -0.34 -7.02 0.79
CA SER A 67 0.71 -6.97 1.80
C SER A 67 1.96 -7.75 1.43
N PRO A 68 1.88 -9.02 0.98
CA PRO A 68 3.08 -9.80 0.65
C PRO A 68 3.84 -9.22 -0.54
N GLN A 69 3.12 -8.68 -1.53
CA GLN A 69 3.74 -8.08 -2.71
C GLN A 69 4.44 -6.76 -2.37
N ILE A 70 3.79 -5.87 -1.60
CA ILE A 70 4.40 -4.64 -1.11
C ILE A 70 5.62 -4.96 -0.24
N ALA A 71 5.49 -5.91 0.69
CA ALA A 71 6.58 -6.31 1.56
C ALA A 71 7.77 -6.87 0.76
N ARG A 72 7.52 -7.67 -0.27
CA ARG A 72 8.57 -8.20 -1.16
C ARG A 72 9.30 -7.09 -1.91
N ILE A 73 8.59 -6.10 -2.45
CA ILE A 73 9.19 -4.95 -3.16
C ILE A 73 10.08 -4.16 -2.20
N LEU A 74 9.56 -3.80 -1.02
CA LEU A 74 10.29 -2.99 -0.05
C LEU A 74 11.52 -3.72 0.53
N THR A 75 11.39 -5.01 0.85
CA THR A 75 12.50 -5.83 1.37
C THR A 75 13.58 -6.06 0.32
N ARG A 76 13.20 -6.39 -0.92
CA ARG A 76 14.16 -6.57 -2.03
C ARG A 76 14.92 -5.28 -2.30
N TYR A 77 14.23 -4.14 -2.37
CA TYR A 77 14.89 -2.86 -2.56
C TYR A 77 15.82 -2.50 -1.39
N LYS A 78 15.42 -2.78 -0.15
CA LYS A 78 16.30 -2.53 1.00
C LYS A 78 17.56 -3.41 0.98
N LYS A 79 17.43 -4.68 0.60
CA LYS A 79 18.55 -5.65 0.60
C LYS A 79 19.49 -5.45 -0.58
N ASN A 80 18.94 -5.30 -1.78
CA ASN A 80 19.69 -5.35 -3.04
C ASN A 80 19.84 -3.97 -3.69
N GLY A 81 19.06 -2.96 -3.26
CA GLY A 81 18.99 -1.67 -3.94
C GLY A 81 18.34 -1.78 -5.32
N LEU A 82 18.88 -0.98 -6.25
CA LEU A 82 18.55 -1.03 -7.67
C LEU A 82 19.26 -2.21 -8.36
N SER A 83 18.75 -2.63 -9.51
CA SER A 83 19.25 -3.81 -10.22
C SER A 83 20.72 -3.67 -10.60
N MET A 84 21.44 -4.80 -10.68
CA MET A 84 22.79 -4.83 -11.26
C MET A 84 22.79 -4.59 -12.78
N LEU A 85 21.64 -4.70 -13.44
CA LEU A 85 21.49 -4.46 -14.89
C LEU A 85 21.91 -3.05 -15.32
N ARG A 86 21.84 -2.05 -14.42
CA ARG A 86 22.36 -0.70 -14.67
C ARG A 86 23.86 -0.68 -14.94
N TYR A 87 24.64 -1.53 -14.27
CA TYR A 87 26.07 -1.64 -14.51
C TYR A 87 26.34 -2.40 -15.81
N ALA A 88 25.65 -3.52 -16.02
CA ALA A 88 25.81 -4.32 -17.24
C ALA A 88 25.50 -3.51 -18.51
N SER A 89 24.38 -2.77 -18.52
CA SER A 89 24.01 -1.88 -19.64
C SER A 89 25.02 -0.75 -19.86
N SER A 90 25.55 -0.16 -18.79
CA SER A 90 26.55 0.92 -18.90
C SER A 90 27.89 0.41 -19.42
N VAL A 91 28.35 -0.75 -18.94
CA VAL A 91 29.58 -1.40 -19.41
C VAL A 91 29.45 -1.84 -20.87
N PHE A 92 28.29 -2.38 -21.25
CA PHE A 92 28.02 -2.77 -22.63
C PHE A 92 28.13 -1.58 -23.59
N VAL A 93 27.56 -0.43 -23.23
CA VAL A 93 27.67 0.79 -24.06
C VAL A 93 29.10 1.33 -24.08
N LEU A 94 29.80 1.32 -22.94
CA LEU A 94 31.20 1.71 -22.87
C LEU A 94 32.05 0.90 -23.86
N LEU A 95 31.89 -0.43 -23.86
CA LEU A 95 32.62 -1.34 -24.74
C LEU A 95 32.27 -1.12 -26.21
N LEU A 96 30.99 -1.01 -26.55
CA LEU A 96 30.54 -0.79 -27.93
C LEU A 96 31.08 0.53 -28.51
N VAL A 97 30.97 1.62 -27.77
CA VAL A 97 31.40 2.95 -28.25
C VAL A 97 32.92 3.03 -28.32
N THR A 98 33.64 2.42 -27.37
CA THR A 98 35.11 2.36 -27.42
C THR A 98 35.59 1.54 -28.61
N LEU A 99 34.96 0.38 -28.87
CA LEU A 99 35.29 -0.46 -30.03
C LEU A 99 35.05 0.27 -31.35
N ALA A 100 33.94 1.01 -31.46
CA ALA A 100 33.65 1.85 -32.62
C ALA A 100 34.68 2.98 -32.79
N GLY A 101 35.04 3.68 -31.72
CA GLY A 101 36.06 4.73 -31.72
C GLY A 101 37.44 4.21 -32.14
N TRP A 102 37.81 3.01 -31.69
CA TRP A 102 39.05 2.34 -32.10
C TRP A 102 39.05 2.01 -33.61
N ARG A 103 37.94 1.45 -34.12
CA ARG A 103 37.78 1.12 -35.54
C ARG A 103 37.83 2.34 -36.47
N LEU A 104 37.38 3.50 -35.99
CA LEU A 104 37.34 4.75 -36.76
C LEU A 104 38.62 5.60 -36.61
N GLY A 105 39.58 5.19 -35.78
CA GLY A 105 40.83 5.92 -35.55
C GLY A 105 40.72 7.11 -34.58
N PHE A 106 39.56 7.32 -33.95
CA PHE A 106 39.32 8.42 -33.00
C PHE A 106 39.30 7.93 -31.55
N LEU A 107 40.35 7.24 -31.10
CA LEU A 107 40.33 6.51 -29.83
C LEU A 107 40.07 7.41 -28.60
N VAL A 108 40.75 8.57 -28.50
CA VAL A 108 40.61 9.48 -27.35
C VAL A 108 39.22 10.12 -27.30
N ALA A 109 38.75 10.66 -28.44
CA ALA A 109 37.41 11.24 -28.53
C ALA A 109 36.32 10.17 -28.33
N GLY A 110 36.51 8.99 -28.91
CA GLY A 110 35.62 7.85 -28.75
C GLY A 110 35.50 7.38 -27.30
N LEU A 111 36.62 7.34 -26.56
CA LEU A 111 36.61 6.98 -25.14
C LEU A 111 35.88 8.04 -24.29
N ALA A 112 36.11 9.33 -24.54
CA ALA A 112 35.42 10.40 -23.83
C ALA A 112 33.89 10.33 -24.05
N VAL A 113 33.46 10.10 -25.29
CA VAL A 113 32.04 9.90 -25.64
C VAL A 113 31.50 8.63 -24.99
N ALA A 114 32.26 7.53 -24.98
CA ALA A 114 31.85 6.26 -24.37
C ALA A 114 31.58 6.43 -22.86
N VAL A 115 32.46 7.13 -22.15
CA VAL A 115 32.29 7.41 -20.71
C VAL A 115 31.07 8.28 -20.46
N ALA A 116 30.88 9.35 -21.24
CA ALA A 116 29.72 10.22 -21.11
C ALA A 116 28.40 9.48 -21.36
N LEU A 117 28.33 8.65 -22.40
CA LEU A 117 27.15 7.84 -22.72
C LEU A 117 26.89 6.76 -21.66
N ALA A 118 27.93 6.06 -21.20
CA ALA A 118 27.80 5.07 -20.14
C ALA A 118 27.28 5.69 -18.84
N ALA A 119 27.78 6.86 -18.45
CA ALA A 119 27.28 7.61 -17.29
C ALA A 119 25.82 8.04 -17.49
N GLY A 120 25.47 8.55 -18.67
CA GLY A 120 24.09 8.92 -19.02
C GLY A 120 23.13 7.74 -18.92
N ILE A 121 23.50 6.58 -19.46
CA ILE A 121 22.69 5.35 -19.40
C ILE A 121 22.56 4.85 -17.98
N PHE A 122 23.64 4.86 -17.18
CA PHE A 122 23.58 4.48 -15.78
C PHE A 122 22.55 5.31 -15.00
N LEU A 123 22.56 6.63 -15.20
CA LEU A 123 21.62 7.56 -14.56
C LEU A 123 20.19 7.33 -15.05
N LEU A 124 19.98 7.24 -16.37
CA LEU A 124 18.65 7.00 -16.95
C LEU A 124 18.04 5.69 -16.47
N HIS A 125 18.82 4.61 -16.46
CA HIS A 125 18.38 3.30 -15.99
C HIS A 125 18.01 3.34 -14.50
N SER A 126 18.86 3.99 -13.67
CA SER A 126 18.59 4.16 -12.24
C SER A 126 17.30 4.97 -11.96
N ILE A 127 17.05 6.02 -12.76
CA ILE A 127 15.82 6.82 -12.66
C ILE A 127 14.61 6.00 -13.12
N ALA A 128 14.73 5.26 -14.22
CA ALA A 128 13.66 4.44 -14.77
C ALA A 128 13.22 3.34 -13.80
N GLU A 129 14.16 2.60 -13.21
CA GLU A 129 13.85 1.55 -12.22
C GLU A 129 13.16 2.12 -10.97
N ASN A 130 13.66 3.24 -10.44
CA ASN A 130 13.03 3.91 -9.31
C ASN A 130 11.59 4.33 -9.62
N LYS A 131 11.36 4.91 -10.81
CA LYS A 131 10.01 5.30 -11.26
C LYS A 131 9.11 4.07 -11.43
N LEU A 132 9.65 2.97 -11.96
CA LEU A 132 8.91 1.73 -12.15
C LEU A 132 8.46 1.13 -10.82
N HIS A 133 9.36 1.01 -9.83
CA HIS A 133 9.00 0.51 -8.51
C HIS A 133 7.98 1.43 -7.79
N ALA A 134 8.16 2.75 -7.89
CA ALA A 134 7.19 3.69 -7.33
C ALA A 134 5.81 3.58 -8.01
N ARG A 135 5.76 3.36 -9.32
CA ARG A 135 4.51 3.13 -10.06
C ARG A 135 3.85 1.82 -9.65
N GLN A 136 4.62 0.74 -9.49
CA GLN A 136 4.10 -0.54 -9.00
C GLN A 136 3.46 -0.41 -7.62
N LEU A 137 4.13 0.28 -6.68
CA LEU A 137 3.56 0.54 -5.36
C LEU A 137 2.27 1.36 -5.43
N ARG A 138 2.23 2.40 -6.28
CA ARG A 138 1.01 3.22 -6.45
C ARG A 138 -0.14 2.42 -7.04
N HIS A 139 0.13 1.56 -8.01
CA HIS A 139 -0.88 0.67 -8.60
C HIS A 139 -1.49 -0.25 -7.54
N LEU A 140 -0.66 -0.83 -6.66
CA LEU A 140 -1.16 -1.66 -5.55
C LEU A 140 -2.01 -0.86 -4.55
N LEU A 141 -1.75 0.43 -4.39
CA LEU A 141 -2.57 1.34 -3.59
C LEU A 141 -3.84 1.82 -4.31
N ASP A 142 -3.90 1.76 -5.65
CA ASP A 142 -5.09 2.15 -6.41
C ASP A 142 -6.21 1.12 -6.21
N GLU A 143 -5.87 -0.15 -6.02
CA GLU A 143 -6.82 -1.21 -5.66
C GLU A 143 -7.58 -0.91 -4.35
N LEU A 144 -6.92 -0.30 -3.36
CA LEU A 144 -7.54 0.07 -2.07
C LEU A 144 -8.65 1.12 -2.21
N LYS A 145 -8.64 1.91 -3.29
CA LYS A 145 -9.67 2.94 -3.51
C LYS A 145 -10.99 2.36 -4.01
N LYS A 146 -11.00 1.09 -4.45
CA LYS A 146 -12.21 0.43 -4.97
C LYS A 146 -13.19 0.01 -3.87
N THR A 147 -12.77 0.16 -2.62
CA THR A 147 -13.47 -0.25 -1.40
C THR A 147 -13.53 0.96 -0.47
N PRO A 148 -14.46 1.89 -0.74
CA PRO A 148 -14.50 3.17 -0.05
C PRO A 148 -14.97 3.00 1.40
N ALA A 149 -14.40 3.77 2.33
CA ALA A 149 -14.70 3.78 3.75
C ALA A 149 -14.32 5.16 4.33
N ASP A 150 -14.79 5.48 5.55
CA ASP A 150 -14.39 6.72 6.23
C ASP A 150 -12.89 6.71 6.50
N GLU A 151 -12.35 5.58 6.94
CA GLU A 151 -10.91 5.38 7.10
C GLU A 151 -10.45 4.12 6.38
N GLN A 152 -9.32 4.21 5.69
CA GLN A 152 -8.75 3.09 4.96
C GLN A 152 -7.40 2.73 5.56
N TRP A 153 -7.20 1.45 5.85
CA TRP A 153 -5.99 0.91 6.44
C TRP A 153 -5.30 -0.08 5.51
N LEU A 154 -3.99 0.03 5.44
CA LEU A 154 -3.10 -0.94 4.82
C LEU A 154 -2.30 -1.67 5.90
N GLY A 155 -2.54 -2.97 6.05
CA GLY A 155 -1.79 -3.84 6.94
C GLY A 155 -0.64 -4.53 6.21
N LEU A 156 0.59 -4.28 6.66
CA LEU A 156 1.82 -4.80 6.03
C LEU A 156 2.52 -5.84 6.92
N SER A 157 2.79 -7.03 6.38
CA SER A 157 3.56 -8.08 7.05
C SER A 157 5.05 -7.87 6.84
N ILE A 158 5.59 -6.90 7.57
CA ILE A 158 6.97 -6.47 7.38
C ILE A 158 7.50 -5.90 8.67
N SER A 159 8.78 -6.13 8.93
CA SER A 159 9.46 -5.42 10.02
C SER A 159 9.43 -3.90 9.74
N SER A 160 9.07 -3.11 10.74
CA SER A 160 9.16 -1.65 10.71
C SER A 160 10.57 -1.17 10.38
N LEU A 161 11.60 -1.96 10.70
CA LEU A 161 12.99 -1.67 10.31
C LEU A 161 13.16 -1.56 8.79
N THR A 162 12.32 -2.23 7.98
CA THR A 162 12.39 -2.14 6.52
C THR A 162 12.07 -0.74 5.99
N PHE A 163 11.39 0.09 6.79
CA PHE A 163 11.14 1.50 6.45
C PHE A 163 12.34 2.41 6.73
N ARG A 164 13.23 2.03 7.66
CA ARG A 164 14.41 2.83 8.00
C ARG A 164 15.37 2.90 6.81
N ASN A 165 15.73 4.13 6.42
CA ASN A 165 16.65 4.45 5.32
C ASN A 165 16.24 3.84 3.97
N ASN A 166 14.94 3.61 3.75
CA ASN A 166 14.42 3.02 2.52
C ASN A 166 13.67 4.08 1.70
N TYR A 167 14.24 4.48 0.57
CA TYR A 167 13.65 5.48 -0.32
C TYR A 167 12.26 5.06 -0.83
N LEU A 168 12.07 3.80 -1.25
CA LEU A 168 10.76 3.32 -1.70
C LEU A 168 9.74 3.29 -0.57
N ALA A 169 10.16 2.94 0.64
CA ALA A 169 9.27 2.98 1.79
C ALA A 169 8.80 4.41 2.09
N ARG A 170 9.69 5.40 2.00
CA ARG A 170 9.30 6.82 2.12
C ARG A 170 8.32 7.25 1.02
N GLN A 171 8.52 6.80 -0.22
CA GLN A 171 7.59 7.06 -1.32
C GLN A 171 6.22 6.40 -1.07
N LEU A 172 6.19 5.20 -0.50
CA LEU A 172 4.94 4.54 -0.10
C LEU A 172 4.21 5.33 0.98
N LEU A 173 4.91 5.75 2.05
CA LEU A 173 4.33 6.57 3.12
C LEU A 173 3.71 7.86 2.56
N LEU A 174 4.44 8.57 1.70
CA LEU A 174 3.95 9.79 1.05
C LEU A 174 2.74 9.52 0.15
N ALA A 175 2.73 8.40 -0.58
CA ALA A 175 1.61 8.02 -1.43
C ALA A 175 0.35 7.71 -0.61
N CYS A 176 0.49 6.99 0.51
CA CYS A 176 -0.61 6.72 1.42
C CYS A 176 -1.11 7.99 2.11
N GLU A 177 -0.20 8.85 2.59
CA GLU A 177 -0.55 10.13 3.20
C GLU A 177 -1.39 11.02 2.27
N ARG A 178 -0.97 11.17 1.01
CA ARG A 178 -1.74 11.93 0.01
C ARG A 178 -3.12 11.33 -0.27
N ARG A 179 -3.30 10.04 -0.01
CA ARG A 179 -4.55 9.30 -0.22
C ARG A 179 -5.38 9.18 1.06
N GLY A 180 -4.87 9.62 2.21
CA GLY A 180 -5.53 9.45 3.50
C GLY A 180 -5.52 8.02 4.04
N ILE A 181 -4.63 7.16 3.54
CA ILE A 181 -4.56 5.74 3.92
C ILE A 181 -3.64 5.59 5.13
N GLY A 182 -4.17 4.99 6.20
CA GLY A 182 -3.41 4.59 7.38
C GLY A 182 -2.56 3.35 7.11
N ILE A 183 -1.43 3.22 7.78
CA ILE A 183 -0.51 2.09 7.61
C ILE A 183 -0.15 1.52 8.96
N ILE A 184 -0.37 0.21 9.10
CA ILE A 184 0.12 -0.59 10.22
C ILE A 184 1.08 -1.65 9.69
N THR A 185 2.17 -1.89 10.41
CA THR A 185 3.09 -2.98 10.11
C THR A 185 3.04 -4.03 11.20
N VAL A 186 2.94 -5.29 10.82
CA VAL A 186 2.99 -6.45 11.72
C VAL A 186 4.33 -7.14 11.52
N GLY A 187 5.19 -7.06 12.53
CA GLY A 187 6.50 -7.71 12.53
C GLY A 187 6.45 -9.22 12.86
N GLN A 188 7.60 -9.89 12.80
CA GLN A 188 7.71 -11.33 13.09
C GLN A 188 7.31 -11.73 14.52
N ARG A 189 7.41 -10.82 15.50
CA ARG A 189 7.01 -11.05 16.90
C ARG A 189 5.59 -10.57 17.19
N ALA A 190 4.70 -10.58 16.19
CA ALA A 190 3.34 -10.06 16.31
C ALA A 190 3.25 -8.57 16.72
N LYS A 191 4.36 -7.84 16.72
CA LYS A 191 4.39 -6.44 17.14
C LYS A 191 3.77 -5.60 16.03
N VAL A 192 2.61 -5.03 16.33
CA VAL A 192 1.97 -4.03 15.48
C VAL A 192 2.61 -2.67 15.73
N VAL A 193 3.00 -1.99 14.67
CA VAL A 193 3.54 -0.63 14.71
C VAL A 193 2.71 0.22 13.77
N LEU A 194 2.13 1.28 14.31
CA LEU A 194 1.46 2.33 13.55
C LEU A 194 2.53 3.17 12.84
N MET A 195 2.52 3.15 11.51
CA MET A 195 3.47 3.91 10.70
C MET A 195 2.89 5.25 10.25
N LYS A 196 1.58 5.29 9.99
CA LYS A 196 0.85 6.48 9.58
C LYS A 196 -0.63 6.34 9.94
N GLU A 197 -1.22 7.38 10.49
CA GLU A 197 -2.66 7.44 10.76
C GLU A 197 -3.46 7.71 9.47
N PRO A 198 -4.67 7.14 9.34
CA PRO A 198 -5.58 7.44 8.25
C PRO A 198 -6.14 8.85 8.37
N ARG A 199 -6.60 9.39 7.25
CA ARG A 199 -7.39 10.63 7.23
C ARG A 199 -8.83 10.28 6.89
N GLN A 200 -9.77 10.80 7.67
CA GLN A 200 -11.19 10.60 7.40
C GLN A 200 -11.57 11.14 6.01
N ALA A 201 -12.16 10.26 5.21
CA ALA A 201 -12.74 10.58 3.92
C ALA A 201 -14.18 11.07 4.13
N THR A 202 -14.62 12.02 3.31
CA THR A 202 -16.01 12.48 3.30
C THR A 202 -16.74 11.85 2.12
N CYS A 203 -17.85 11.17 2.39
CA CYS A 203 -18.70 10.66 1.34
C CYS A 203 -19.56 11.81 0.77
N ARG A 204 -19.49 12.03 -0.56
CA ARG A 204 -20.31 13.05 -1.23
C ARG A 204 -21.75 12.59 -1.47
N ARG A 205 -22.02 11.29 -1.45
CA ARG A 205 -23.30 10.68 -1.84
C ARG A 205 -23.79 9.71 -0.76
N GLY A 206 -24.12 10.26 0.41
CA GLY A 206 -24.64 9.47 1.52
C GLY A 206 -23.53 8.80 2.34
N ASP A 207 -23.61 7.49 2.49
CA ASP A 207 -22.79 6.70 3.40
C ASP A 207 -22.00 5.62 2.64
N PHE A 208 -20.76 5.39 3.06
CA PHE A 208 -19.87 4.37 2.49
C PHE A 208 -20.43 2.96 2.61
N LEU A 209 -21.27 2.68 3.60
CA LEU A 209 -21.87 1.35 3.81
C LEU A 209 -22.70 0.87 2.60
N SER A 210 -23.29 1.79 1.85
CA SER A 210 -24.10 1.48 0.65
C SER A 210 -23.32 0.76 -0.46
N HIS A 211 -21.99 0.83 -0.44
CA HIS A 211 -21.12 0.14 -1.40
C HIS A 211 -20.93 -1.35 -1.09
N TYR A 212 -21.29 -1.80 0.11
CA TYR A 212 -21.03 -3.16 0.60
C TYR A 212 -22.27 -4.05 0.47
N GLN A 213 -22.03 -5.36 0.41
CA GLN A 213 -23.11 -6.34 0.31
C GLN A 213 -23.85 -6.50 1.65
N SER A 214 -23.14 -6.41 2.76
CA SER A 214 -23.72 -6.56 4.10
C SER A 214 -24.37 -5.29 4.69
N ASP A 215 -24.63 -4.27 3.85
CA ASP A 215 -25.28 -3.01 4.21
C ASP A 215 -26.52 -3.20 5.10
N ALA A 216 -27.50 -4.00 4.65
CA ALA A 216 -28.74 -4.22 5.38
C ALA A 216 -28.50 -4.85 6.77
N ARG A 217 -27.64 -5.88 6.83
CA ARG A 217 -27.30 -6.58 8.07
C ARG A 217 -26.58 -5.67 9.05
N ILE A 218 -25.60 -4.88 8.58
CA ILE A 218 -24.84 -3.96 9.43
C ILE A 218 -25.74 -2.85 9.98
N ARG A 219 -26.63 -2.29 9.14
CA ARG A 219 -27.62 -1.30 9.59
C ARG A 219 -28.56 -1.87 10.64
N GLN A 220 -29.07 -3.08 10.42
CA GLN A 220 -29.96 -3.72 11.38
C GLN A 220 -29.25 -3.96 12.73
N ALA A 221 -28.00 -4.42 12.69
CA ALA A 221 -27.23 -4.71 13.89
C ALA A 221 -26.79 -3.46 14.67
N LEU A 222 -26.50 -2.35 13.99
CA LEU A 222 -26.03 -1.11 14.65
C LEU A 222 -27.14 -0.09 14.95
N LEU A 223 -28.17 -0.02 14.11
CA LEU A 223 -29.25 0.98 14.22
C LEU A 223 -30.58 0.39 14.71
N GLY A 224 -30.71 -0.94 14.79
CA GLY A 224 -31.83 -1.59 15.47
C GLY A 224 -33.21 -1.40 14.83
N ASP A 225 -33.29 -1.21 13.51
CA ASP A 225 -34.53 -0.97 12.73
C ASP A 225 -35.43 0.17 13.24
N THR A 226 -35.29 1.35 12.63
CA THR A 226 -36.38 2.34 12.47
C THR A 226 -36.10 3.26 11.29
N VAL A 227 -35.99 2.73 10.07
CA VAL A 227 -36.14 3.58 8.87
C VAL A 227 -36.97 2.85 7.81
N LEU A 228 -38.29 3.06 7.89
CA LEU A 228 -39.17 2.98 6.73
C LEU A 228 -38.59 3.92 5.66
N ARG A 229 -38.05 3.36 4.57
CA ARG A 229 -37.78 4.13 3.37
C ARG A 229 -39.14 4.57 2.81
N VAL A 230 -39.43 5.87 2.87
CA VAL A 230 -40.53 6.46 2.10
C VAL A 230 -40.15 6.34 0.63
N ALA A 231 -41.07 5.78 -0.14
CA ALA A 231 -40.99 5.49 -1.57
C ALA A 231 -40.85 6.75 -2.42
#